data_AF-A0A378WFK3-F1
#
_entry.id   AF-A0A378WFK3-F1
#
_cell.length_a   1.000
_cell.length_b   1.000
_cell.length_c   1.000
_cell.angle_alpha   90.00
_cell.angle_beta   90.00
_cell.angle_gamma   90.00
#
_symmetry.space_group_name_H-M   'P 1'
#
loop_
_entity.id
_entity.type
_entity.pdbx_description
1 polymer ?
#
loop_
_entity_poly.entity_id
_entity_poly.type
_entity_poly.pdbx_seq_one_letter_code
_entity_poly.pdbx_strand_id
1 'polypeptide(L)'
;MVTDPGEAGHHALAQTVAAERLEGWQPTAEQIDSLTALLTGAATYGEYLGPHLPSPTPPPRRRVFARRRPYFIPGTSVLRNNFGVQDAGTLAQLEFVATAGRILQVHLRHRDADLNVRRLHQHVFGDVYAWAGEPRIVELRKGDSAFGPCARVPHALEALHVEIGRLSEEGHEIDDGTLSYRLARIYADYNQIHPFREGNGRTGTLLLHLLAGRAGRRLHLESMSRAEWITASRDSMPFRRDGRADPRRFVAVLRGRLCAPTDSDPSGTAAPSDRSRPPDHRHSPTPSARS
;
A
#
# COMPACT_ATOMS: atom_id res chain seq x y z
N MET A 1 8.96 19.89 22.41
CA MET A 1 8.80 18.58 23.07
C MET A 1 8.29 17.64 22.01
N VAL A 2 9.07 16.63 21.63
CA VAL A 2 8.61 15.59 20.70
C VAL A 2 7.59 14.74 21.46
N THR A 3 6.33 14.80 21.07
CA THR A 3 5.28 13.95 21.63
C THR A 3 5.60 12.50 21.29
N ASP A 4 5.67 11.63 22.29
CA ASP A 4 5.77 10.18 22.09
C ASP A 4 4.64 9.75 21.14
N PRO A 5 4.96 9.16 19.96
CA PRO A 5 3.96 8.82 18.95
C PRO A 5 2.99 7.70 19.37
N GLY A 6 3.15 7.13 20.57
CA GLY A 6 2.34 6.03 21.06
C GLY A 6 2.54 4.76 20.25
N GLU A 7 1.96 3.66 20.70
CA GLU A 7 2.22 2.34 20.10
C GLU A 7 1.77 2.23 18.62
N ALA A 8 0.62 2.83 18.29
CA ALA A 8 0.11 2.89 16.92
C ALA A 8 1.07 3.62 15.97
N GLY A 9 1.64 4.74 16.42
CA GLY A 9 2.58 5.53 15.62
C GLY A 9 3.91 4.81 15.40
N HIS A 10 4.45 4.16 16.44
CA HIS A 10 5.63 3.32 16.31
C HIS A 10 5.41 2.16 15.33
N HIS A 11 4.25 1.51 15.39
CA HIS A 11 3.89 0.46 14.44
C HIS A 11 3.80 0.97 13.00
N ALA A 12 3.13 2.12 12.78
CA ALA A 12 3.02 2.73 11.45
C ALA A 12 4.40 3.10 10.85
N LEU A 13 5.32 3.60 11.68
CA LEU A 13 6.70 3.87 11.27
C LEU A 13 7.44 2.58 10.92
N ALA A 14 7.34 1.56 11.78
CA ALA A 14 7.99 0.26 11.56
C ALA A 14 7.51 -0.39 10.25
N GLN A 15 6.19 -0.38 9.99
CA GLN A 15 5.60 -0.90 8.75
C GLN A 15 6.07 -0.13 7.51
N THR A 16 6.11 1.21 7.58
CA THR A 16 6.64 2.05 6.51
C THR A 16 8.07 1.67 6.16
N VAL A 17 8.94 1.64 7.17
CA VAL A 17 10.38 1.35 6.98
C VAL A 17 10.60 -0.08 6.49
N ALA A 18 9.84 -1.05 7.01
CA ALA A 18 9.91 -2.43 6.56
C ALA A 18 9.52 -2.56 5.08
N ALA A 19 8.41 -1.95 4.66
CA ALA A 19 7.97 -1.98 3.26
C ALA A 19 9.01 -1.39 2.30
N GLU A 20 9.64 -0.28 2.68
CA GLU A 20 10.68 0.35 1.88
C GLU A 20 11.99 -0.46 1.84
N ARG A 21 12.36 -1.12 2.95
CA ARG A 21 13.52 -2.04 2.99
C ARG A 21 13.35 -3.26 2.08
N LEU A 22 12.12 -3.75 1.90
CA LEU A 22 11.85 -4.84 0.95
C LEU A 22 12.14 -4.43 -0.50
N GLU A 23 12.03 -3.14 -0.83
CA GLU A 23 12.42 -2.61 -2.15
C GLU A 23 13.91 -2.28 -2.24
N GLY A 24 14.61 -2.23 -1.11
CA GLY A 24 16.06 -2.03 -1.01
C GLY A 24 16.46 -0.69 -0.41
N TRP A 25 15.53 0.07 0.18
CA TRP A 25 15.88 1.28 0.90
C TRP A 25 16.71 0.96 2.13
N GLN A 26 17.78 1.73 2.33
CA GLN A 26 18.61 1.68 3.54
C GLN A 26 18.60 3.08 4.14
N PRO A 27 17.57 3.43 4.93
CA PRO A 27 17.42 4.77 5.47
C PRO A 27 18.55 5.12 6.42
N THR A 28 19.03 6.36 6.36
CA THR A 28 19.91 6.93 7.37
C THR A 28 19.14 7.21 8.66
N ALA A 29 19.84 7.40 9.79
CA ALA A 29 19.21 7.81 11.04
C ALA A 29 18.41 9.12 10.87
N GLU A 30 18.97 10.10 10.16
CA GLU A 30 18.32 11.38 9.86
C GLU A 30 17.01 11.22 9.07
N GLN A 31 16.95 10.26 8.12
CA GLN A 31 15.71 9.97 7.39
C GLN A 31 14.65 9.32 8.28
N ILE A 32 15.05 8.49 9.24
CA ILE A 32 14.15 7.93 10.25
C ILE A 32 13.65 9.03 11.20
N ASP A 33 14.53 9.93 11.64
CA ASP A 33 14.17 11.07 12.49
C ASP A 33 13.18 12.00 11.77
N SER A 34 13.40 12.26 10.48
CA SER A 34 12.52 13.07 9.65
C SER A 34 11.14 12.41 9.46
N LEU A 35 11.08 11.08 9.28
CA LEU A 35 9.81 10.35 9.27
C LEU A 35 9.12 10.40 10.64
N THR A 36 9.89 10.36 11.73
CA THR A 36 9.36 10.48 13.10
C THR A 36 8.80 11.89 13.36
N ALA A 37 9.43 12.92 12.84
CA ALA A 37 8.91 14.29 12.88
C ALA A 37 7.59 14.42 12.09
N LEU A 38 7.50 13.78 10.91
CA LEU A 38 6.26 13.71 10.14
C LEU A 38 5.15 12.94 10.88
N LEU A 39 5.51 11.83 11.53
CA LEU A 39 4.61 10.99 12.33
C LEU A 39 3.99 11.77 13.49
N THR A 40 4.81 12.51 14.24
CA THR A 40 4.40 13.25 15.44
C THR A 40 3.72 14.58 15.13
N GLY A 41 3.62 14.95 13.85
CA GLY A 41 3.10 16.25 13.41
C GLY A 41 4.05 17.42 13.69
N ALA A 42 5.30 17.15 14.09
CA ALA A 42 6.35 18.15 14.26
C ALA A 42 6.84 18.75 12.93
N ALA A 43 6.59 18.06 11.81
CA ALA A 43 6.81 18.55 10.46
C ALA A 43 5.62 18.21 9.56
N THR A 44 5.29 19.14 8.65
CA THR A 44 4.40 18.88 7.52
C THR A 44 5.10 18.03 6.46
N TYR A 45 4.33 17.43 5.54
CA TYR A 45 4.92 16.67 4.43
C TYR A 45 5.83 17.53 3.53
N GLY A 46 5.50 18.82 3.36
CA GLY A 46 6.34 19.76 2.61
C GLY A 46 7.67 20.03 3.29
N GLU A 47 7.67 20.19 4.62
CA GLU A 47 8.91 20.34 5.42
C GLU A 47 9.74 19.06 5.47
N TYR A 48 9.07 17.89 5.43
CA TYR A 48 9.73 16.58 5.34
C TYR A 48 10.43 16.38 3.98
N LEU A 49 9.73 16.62 2.86
CA LEU A 49 10.26 16.34 1.53
C LEU A 49 11.16 17.46 1.00
N GLY A 50 10.87 18.71 1.36
CA GLY A 50 11.51 19.93 0.84
C GLY A 50 13.04 19.91 0.85
N PRO A 51 13.71 19.53 1.96
CA PRO A 51 15.17 19.48 2.04
C PRO A 51 15.83 18.54 1.03
N HIS A 52 15.10 17.54 0.52
CA HIS A 52 15.61 16.60 -0.47
C HIS A 52 15.43 17.07 -1.90
N LEU A 53 14.48 17.99 -2.15
CA LEU A 53 14.14 18.41 -3.52
C LEU A 53 15.32 19.10 -4.20
N PRO A 54 15.58 18.78 -5.48
CA PRO A 54 16.65 19.44 -6.23
C PRO A 54 16.33 20.92 -6.40
N SER A 55 17.37 21.75 -6.51
CA SER A 55 17.19 23.13 -6.95
C SER A 55 16.58 23.16 -8.36
N PRO A 56 15.68 24.12 -8.66
CA PRO A 56 15.07 24.23 -9.97
C PRO A 56 16.14 24.36 -11.05
N THR A 57 16.28 23.34 -11.88
CA THR A 57 17.20 23.40 -13.03
C THR A 57 16.42 23.81 -14.27
N PRO A 58 16.95 24.71 -15.13
CA PRO A 58 16.27 25.03 -16.38
C PRO A 58 16.00 23.77 -17.22
N PRO A 59 14.88 23.74 -17.97
CA PRO A 59 14.49 22.57 -18.73
C PRO A 59 15.59 22.20 -19.73
N PRO A 60 15.96 20.91 -19.84
CA PRO A 60 17.01 20.49 -20.75
C PRO A 60 16.65 20.80 -22.20
N ARG A 61 17.66 21.14 -23.01
CA ARG A 61 17.50 21.30 -24.45
C ARG A 61 16.90 20.03 -25.06
N ARG A 62 15.81 20.16 -25.81
CA ARG A 62 15.15 19.03 -26.49
C ARG A 62 16.15 18.32 -27.42
N ARG A 63 16.45 17.06 -27.13
CA ARG A 63 17.24 16.19 -28.03
C ARG A 63 16.36 15.76 -29.21
N VAL A 64 16.50 16.43 -30.36
CA VAL A 64 15.64 16.26 -31.55
C VAL A 64 15.69 14.83 -32.11
N PHE A 65 16.81 14.13 -31.95
CA PHE A 65 17.02 12.76 -32.45
C PHE A 65 16.91 11.65 -31.39
N ALA A 66 16.45 11.95 -30.18
CA ALA A 66 16.37 10.96 -29.13
C ALA A 66 15.20 9.97 -29.35
N ARG A 67 15.49 8.67 -29.36
CA ARG A 67 14.47 7.61 -29.42
C ARG A 67 13.48 7.77 -28.27
N ARG A 68 12.20 7.96 -28.59
CA ARG A 68 11.13 8.05 -27.61
C ARG A 68 10.74 6.65 -27.13
N ARG A 69 10.93 6.40 -25.84
CA ARG A 69 10.42 5.22 -25.14
C ARG A 69 9.35 5.69 -24.14
N PRO A 70 8.20 5.01 -24.03
CA PRO A 70 7.21 5.35 -23.01
C PRO A 70 7.83 5.40 -21.62
N TYR A 71 7.34 6.29 -20.75
CA TYR A 71 7.80 6.52 -19.38
C TYR A 71 9.22 7.09 -19.20
N PHE A 72 10.12 7.01 -20.17
CA PHE A 72 11.49 7.49 -20.00
C PHE A 72 11.69 8.93 -20.50
N ILE A 73 12.63 9.65 -19.88
CA ILE A 73 13.16 10.91 -20.39
C ILE A 73 13.87 10.59 -21.72
N PRO A 74 13.53 11.27 -22.84
CA PRO A 74 14.06 10.95 -24.15
C PRO A 74 15.60 10.89 -24.18
N GLY A 75 16.15 9.78 -24.67
CA GLY A 75 17.60 9.58 -24.78
C GLY A 75 18.29 9.15 -23.49
N THR A 76 17.52 8.77 -22.46
CA THR A 76 18.05 8.24 -21.18
C THR A 76 17.34 6.94 -20.80
N SER A 77 17.81 6.31 -19.72
CA SER A 77 17.15 5.23 -19.00
C SER A 77 16.39 5.70 -17.76
N VAL A 78 16.31 7.01 -17.51
CA VAL A 78 15.65 7.58 -16.32
C VAL A 78 14.18 7.81 -16.61
N LEU A 79 13.32 7.44 -15.66
CA LEU A 79 11.88 7.64 -15.75
C LEU A 79 11.55 9.14 -15.70
N ARG A 80 10.58 9.57 -16.50
CA ARG A 80 10.00 10.91 -16.38
C ARG A 80 9.38 11.03 -15.01
N ASN A 81 9.80 12.05 -14.29
CA ASN A 81 9.43 12.32 -12.91
C ASN A 81 9.09 13.80 -12.75
N ASN A 82 8.31 14.11 -11.72
CA ASN A 82 7.85 15.47 -11.45
C ASN A 82 8.93 16.33 -10.78
N PHE A 83 10.01 15.73 -10.28
CA PHE A 83 11.15 16.43 -9.71
C PHE A 83 12.11 17.02 -10.76
N GLY A 84 11.94 16.68 -12.04
CA GLY A 84 12.82 17.15 -13.12
C GLY A 84 14.22 16.52 -13.11
N VAL A 85 14.42 15.46 -12.33
CA VAL A 85 15.73 14.81 -12.14
C VAL A 85 16.07 13.92 -13.33
N GLN A 86 17.34 13.98 -13.76
CA GLN A 86 17.88 13.19 -14.88
C GLN A 86 18.91 12.15 -14.44
N ASP A 87 19.32 12.16 -13.18
CA ASP A 87 20.21 11.15 -12.60
C ASP A 87 19.39 10.01 -11.95
N ALA A 88 19.76 8.77 -12.25
CA ALA A 88 19.02 7.61 -11.78
C ALA A 88 19.16 7.39 -10.27
N GLY A 89 20.35 7.63 -9.70
CA GLY A 89 20.59 7.47 -8.27
C GLY A 89 19.84 8.49 -7.44
N THR A 90 19.88 9.75 -7.88
CA THR A 90 19.16 10.87 -7.28
C THR A 90 17.64 10.64 -7.33
N LEU A 91 17.10 10.19 -8.48
CA LEU A 91 15.67 9.86 -8.59
C LEU A 91 15.29 8.73 -7.63
N ALA A 92 16.11 7.68 -7.51
CA ALA A 92 15.82 6.57 -6.60
C ALA A 92 15.77 7.03 -5.13
N GLN A 93 16.71 7.87 -4.69
CA GLN A 93 16.71 8.42 -3.32
C GLN A 93 15.48 9.30 -3.05
N LEU A 94 15.16 10.21 -3.98
CA LEU A 94 13.98 11.07 -3.89
C LEU A 94 12.68 10.28 -3.86
N GLU A 95 12.57 9.26 -4.71
CA GLU A 95 11.43 8.38 -4.74
C GLU A 95 11.25 7.68 -3.39
N PHE A 96 12.31 7.09 -2.82
CA PHE A 96 12.23 6.44 -1.51
C PHE A 96 11.76 7.38 -0.40
N VAL A 97 12.32 8.59 -0.32
CA VAL A 97 11.90 9.59 0.67
C VAL A 97 10.44 9.96 0.46
N ALA A 98 10.06 10.31 -0.77
CA ALA A 98 8.69 10.73 -1.07
C ALA A 98 7.67 9.61 -0.76
N THR A 99 7.96 8.38 -1.18
CA THR A 99 7.06 7.24 -0.97
C THR A 99 6.97 6.83 0.49
N ALA A 100 8.08 6.87 1.25
CA ALA A 100 8.07 6.55 2.67
C ALA A 100 7.13 7.49 3.45
N GLY A 101 7.23 8.80 3.23
CA GLY A 101 6.33 9.76 3.88
C GLY A 101 4.86 9.56 3.50
N ARG A 102 4.56 9.21 2.23
CA ARG A 102 3.18 8.94 1.78
C ARG A 102 2.62 7.64 2.34
N ILE A 103 3.42 6.58 2.40
CA ILE A 103 3.06 5.29 3.00
C ILE A 103 2.76 5.49 4.50
N LEU A 104 3.59 6.25 5.21
CA LEU A 104 3.37 6.58 6.62
C LEU A 104 2.02 7.26 6.85
N GLN A 105 1.67 8.25 6.02
CA GLN A 105 0.36 8.92 6.08
C GLN A 105 -0.81 7.93 5.92
N VAL A 106 -0.66 6.93 5.05
CA VAL A 106 -1.70 5.90 4.87
C VAL A 106 -1.79 4.99 6.08
N HIS A 107 -0.67 4.56 6.67
CA HIS A 107 -0.67 3.75 7.89
C HIS A 107 -1.35 4.46 9.07
N LEU A 108 -1.16 5.78 9.19
CA LEU A 108 -1.82 6.59 10.21
C LEU A 108 -3.34 6.71 10.03
N ARG A 109 -3.85 6.45 8.82
CA ARG A 109 -5.28 6.49 8.49
C ARG A 109 -5.78 5.16 7.92
N HIS A 110 -5.20 4.04 8.37
CA HIS A 110 -5.39 2.74 7.73
C HIS A 110 -6.85 2.27 7.68
N ARG A 111 -7.69 2.64 8.68
CA ARG A 111 -9.12 2.28 8.72
C ARG A 111 -9.92 2.94 7.59
N ASP A 112 -9.60 4.20 7.28
CA ASP A 112 -10.31 5.00 6.26
C ASP A 112 -9.65 4.94 4.88
N ALA A 113 -8.43 4.38 4.80
CA ALA A 113 -7.67 4.30 3.56
C ALA A 113 -8.40 3.48 2.51
N ASP A 114 -8.50 3.98 1.28
CA ASP A 114 -9.08 3.26 0.16
C ASP A 114 -8.23 2.02 -0.20
N LEU A 115 -8.87 0.87 -0.43
CA LEU A 115 -8.19 -0.36 -0.88
C LEU A 115 -8.03 -0.45 -2.40
N ASN A 116 -8.54 0.51 -3.15
CA ASN A 116 -8.35 0.56 -4.59
C ASN A 116 -6.86 0.80 -4.90
N VAL A 117 -6.22 -0.23 -5.45
CA VAL A 117 -4.77 -0.23 -5.72
C VAL A 117 -4.32 0.90 -6.65
N ARG A 118 -5.18 1.41 -7.53
CA ARG A 118 -4.86 2.57 -8.37
C ARG A 118 -4.78 3.84 -7.54
N ARG A 119 -5.72 4.04 -6.62
CA ARG A 119 -5.73 5.19 -5.69
C ARG A 119 -4.59 5.10 -4.68
N LEU A 120 -4.29 3.91 -4.17
CA LEU A 120 -3.11 3.69 -3.33
C LEU A 120 -1.82 4.05 -4.07
N HIS A 121 -1.63 3.55 -5.29
CA HIS A 121 -0.47 3.88 -6.10
C HIS A 121 -0.41 5.38 -6.42
N GLN A 122 -1.54 6.01 -6.74
CA GLN A 122 -1.61 7.44 -6.98
C GLN A 122 -1.17 8.25 -5.75
N HIS A 123 -1.66 7.88 -4.56
CA HIS A 123 -1.30 8.55 -3.31
C HIS A 123 0.20 8.40 -3.00
N VAL A 124 0.74 7.19 -3.17
CA VAL A 124 2.14 6.91 -2.81
C VAL A 124 3.13 7.52 -3.80
N PHE A 125 2.82 7.47 -5.11
CA PHE A 125 3.77 7.86 -6.17
C PHE A 125 3.43 9.18 -6.87
N GLY A 126 2.34 9.86 -6.48
CA GLY A 126 1.84 11.06 -7.16
C GLY A 126 2.83 12.22 -7.19
N ASP A 127 3.62 12.40 -6.13
CA ASP A 127 4.68 13.42 -6.10
C ASP A 127 5.85 13.07 -7.03
N VAL A 128 6.08 11.78 -7.30
CA VAL A 128 7.21 11.29 -8.11
C VAL A 128 6.85 11.23 -9.59
N TYR A 129 5.68 10.68 -9.92
CA TYR A 129 5.31 10.30 -11.27
C TYR A 129 3.94 10.84 -11.68
N ALA A 130 3.90 11.60 -12.78
CA ALA A 130 2.64 12.07 -13.39
C ALA A 130 1.66 10.95 -13.81
N TRP A 131 2.15 9.72 -13.97
CA TRP A 131 1.34 8.55 -14.34
C TRP A 131 0.91 7.70 -13.12
N ALA A 132 1.17 8.16 -11.89
CA ALA A 132 0.83 7.40 -10.69
C ALA A 132 -0.68 7.07 -10.65
N GLY A 133 -1.01 5.79 -10.43
CA GLY A 133 -2.39 5.27 -10.45
C GLY A 133 -2.86 4.79 -11.82
N GLU A 134 -2.10 5.06 -12.87
CA GLU A 134 -2.41 4.60 -14.22
C GLU A 134 -1.79 3.24 -14.54
N PRO A 135 -2.59 2.28 -15.06
CA PRO A 135 -2.08 1.01 -15.55
C PRO A 135 -0.94 1.19 -16.56
N ARG A 136 0.03 0.28 -16.54
CA ARG A 136 1.13 0.30 -17.50
C ARG A 136 0.63 0.02 -18.92
N ILE A 137 1.23 0.71 -19.88
CA ILE A 137 0.95 0.53 -21.32
C ILE A 137 2.03 -0.26 -22.06
N VAL A 138 2.99 -0.83 -21.32
CA VAL A 138 4.10 -1.61 -21.88
C VAL A 138 4.22 -2.95 -21.18
N GLU A 139 4.82 -3.90 -21.88
CA GLU A 139 5.14 -5.21 -21.31
C GLU A 139 6.36 -5.12 -20.41
N LEU A 140 6.27 -5.79 -19.26
CA LEU A 140 7.32 -5.84 -18.26
C LEU A 140 7.76 -7.28 -18.02
N ARG A 141 9.05 -7.42 -17.70
CA ARG A 141 9.69 -8.68 -17.32
C ARG A 141 10.64 -8.41 -16.17
N LYS A 142 10.86 -9.42 -15.33
CA LYS A 142 11.88 -9.40 -14.28
C LYS A 142 12.66 -10.71 -14.37
N GLY A 143 13.93 -10.63 -14.79
CA GLY A 143 14.69 -11.80 -15.22
C GLY A 143 13.96 -12.52 -16.36
N ASP A 144 13.80 -13.83 -16.21
CA ASP A 144 13.14 -14.67 -17.23
C ASP A 144 11.61 -14.63 -17.17
N SER A 145 11.02 -14.12 -16.08
CA SER A 145 9.58 -14.10 -15.86
C SER A 145 8.94 -12.87 -16.51
N ALA A 146 7.90 -13.08 -17.33
CA ALA A 146 7.03 -12.02 -17.84
C ALA A 146 5.86 -11.81 -16.89
N PHE A 147 5.53 -10.55 -16.59
CA PHE A 147 4.28 -10.21 -15.90
C PHE A 147 3.08 -10.31 -16.85
N GLY A 148 1.85 -10.21 -16.34
CA GLY A 148 0.63 -10.32 -17.15
C GLY A 148 0.62 -9.41 -18.39
N PRO A 149 -0.15 -9.70 -19.46
CA PRO A 149 -0.26 -8.80 -20.61
C PRO A 149 -0.80 -7.43 -20.23
N CYS A 150 -0.14 -6.32 -20.63
CA CYS A 150 -0.59 -4.97 -20.27
C CYS A 150 -2.04 -4.69 -20.69
N ALA A 151 -2.46 -5.23 -21.84
CA ALA A 151 -3.83 -5.10 -22.35
C ALA A 151 -4.89 -5.74 -21.44
N ARG A 152 -4.53 -6.70 -20.58
CA ARG A 152 -5.44 -7.36 -19.63
C ARG A 152 -5.43 -6.72 -18.24
N VAL A 153 -4.49 -5.82 -17.95
CA VAL A 153 -4.33 -5.23 -16.62
C VAL A 153 -5.62 -4.58 -16.11
N PRO A 154 -6.36 -3.76 -16.89
CA PRO A 154 -7.60 -3.14 -16.40
C PRO A 154 -8.62 -4.17 -15.90
N HIS A 155 -8.90 -5.19 -16.71
CA HIS A 155 -9.85 -6.24 -16.34
C HIS A 155 -9.36 -7.09 -15.15
N ALA A 156 -8.06 -7.41 -15.10
CA ALA A 156 -7.49 -8.17 -13.99
C ALA A 156 -7.55 -7.39 -12.66
N LEU A 157 -7.42 -6.05 -12.71
CA LEU A 157 -7.59 -5.19 -11.54
C LEU A 157 -9.04 -5.16 -11.03
N GLU A 158 -10.04 -5.21 -11.92
CA GLU A 158 -11.46 -5.31 -11.53
C GLU A 158 -11.71 -6.61 -10.76
N ALA A 159 -11.23 -7.74 -11.28
CA ALA A 159 -11.35 -9.03 -10.61
C ALA A 159 -10.65 -9.03 -9.25
N LEU A 160 -9.43 -8.49 -9.18
CA LEU A 160 -8.69 -8.36 -7.92
C LEU A 160 -9.42 -7.46 -6.92
N HIS A 161 -10.06 -6.36 -7.37
CA HIS A 161 -10.80 -5.46 -6.51
C HIS A 161 -11.99 -6.14 -5.83
N VAL A 162 -12.69 -7.04 -6.51
CA VAL A 162 -13.77 -7.86 -5.93
C VAL A 162 -13.22 -8.76 -4.80
N GLU A 163 -12.09 -9.42 -5.03
CA GLU A 163 -11.46 -10.29 -4.01
C GLU A 163 -10.98 -9.48 -2.79
N ILE A 164 -10.41 -8.29 -3.03
CA ILE A 164 -10.02 -7.33 -1.99
C ILE A 164 -11.23 -6.89 -1.17
N GLY A 165 -12.35 -6.55 -1.82
CA GLY A 165 -13.59 -6.16 -1.15
C GLY A 165 -14.14 -7.28 -0.27
N ARG A 166 -14.22 -8.50 -0.79
CA ARG A 166 -14.68 -9.67 -0.03
C ARG A 166 -13.83 -9.93 1.21
N LEU A 167 -12.50 -9.88 1.08
CA LEU A 167 -11.62 -10.05 2.25
C LEU A 167 -11.75 -8.90 3.25
N SER A 168 -11.99 -7.67 2.78
CA SER A 168 -12.21 -6.52 3.65
C SER A 168 -13.46 -6.66 4.52
N GLU A 169 -14.50 -7.35 4.03
CA GLU A 169 -15.76 -7.55 4.75
C GLU A 169 -15.68 -8.76 5.70
N GLU A 170 -15.16 -9.88 5.22
CA GLU A 170 -15.15 -11.16 5.95
C GLU A 170 -13.91 -11.34 6.85
N GLY A 171 -12.88 -10.50 6.68
CA GLY A 171 -11.55 -10.72 7.27
C GLY A 171 -11.52 -10.78 8.79
N HIS A 172 -12.45 -10.09 9.47
CA HIS A 172 -12.56 -10.11 10.93
C HIS A 172 -13.01 -11.46 11.50
N GLU A 173 -13.75 -12.25 10.73
CA GLU A 173 -14.43 -13.47 11.19
C GLU A 173 -13.59 -14.74 10.98
N ILE A 174 -12.47 -14.63 10.28
CA ILE A 174 -11.61 -15.77 9.91
C ILE A 174 -10.37 -15.86 10.81
N ASP A 175 -9.85 -17.08 10.95
CA ASP A 175 -8.62 -17.34 11.69
C ASP A 175 -7.37 -16.83 10.94
N ASP A 176 -6.25 -16.68 11.66
CA ASP A 176 -5.01 -16.13 11.11
C ASP A 176 -4.40 -17.01 9.99
N GLY A 177 -4.64 -18.32 10.00
CA GLY A 177 -4.21 -19.23 8.94
C GLY A 177 -4.98 -18.98 7.65
N THR A 178 -6.30 -18.87 7.75
CA THR A 178 -7.19 -18.53 6.63
C THR A 178 -6.88 -17.12 6.11
N LEU A 179 -6.71 -16.13 6.99
CA LEU A 179 -6.34 -14.77 6.60
C LEU A 179 -4.98 -14.72 5.89
N SER A 180 -3.97 -15.42 6.42
CA SER A 180 -2.65 -15.54 5.78
C SER A 180 -2.76 -16.11 4.36
N TYR A 181 -3.62 -17.12 4.16
CA TYR A 181 -3.86 -17.69 2.84
C TYR A 181 -4.49 -16.69 1.88
N ARG A 182 -5.53 -15.97 2.32
CA ARG A 182 -6.23 -15.01 1.45
C ARG A 182 -5.37 -13.80 1.10
N LEU A 183 -4.60 -13.28 2.07
CA LEU A 183 -3.59 -12.24 1.83
C LEU A 183 -2.54 -12.72 0.81
N ALA A 184 -2.00 -13.93 0.99
CA ALA A 184 -1.03 -14.52 0.07
C ALA A 184 -1.60 -14.69 -1.35
N ARG A 185 -2.86 -15.11 -1.48
CA ARG A 185 -3.56 -15.23 -2.77
C ARG A 185 -3.68 -13.88 -3.47
N ILE A 186 -4.21 -12.87 -2.78
CA ILE A 186 -4.39 -11.51 -3.32
C ILE A 186 -3.03 -10.95 -3.78
N TYR A 187 -1.98 -11.08 -2.97
CA TYR A 187 -0.67 -10.56 -3.34
C TYR A 187 -0.03 -11.33 -4.50
N ALA A 188 -0.17 -12.66 -4.55
CA ALA A 188 0.33 -13.45 -5.67
C ALA A 188 -0.34 -13.04 -6.99
N ASP A 189 -1.66 -12.87 -6.99
CA ASP A 189 -2.41 -12.40 -8.16
C ASP A 189 -2.01 -10.97 -8.55
N TYR A 190 -1.94 -10.05 -7.57
CA TYR A 190 -1.47 -8.68 -7.79
C TYR A 190 -0.05 -8.62 -8.36
N ASN A 191 0.87 -9.41 -7.82
CA ASN A 191 2.27 -9.49 -8.27
C ASN A 191 2.36 -10.00 -9.71
N GLN A 192 1.53 -10.98 -10.09
CA GLN A 192 1.44 -11.46 -11.48
C GLN A 192 0.88 -10.38 -12.42
N ILE A 193 -0.19 -9.68 -12.02
CA ILE A 193 -0.79 -8.59 -12.81
C ILE A 193 0.26 -7.51 -13.05
N HIS A 194 1.01 -7.15 -11.99
CA HIS A 194 2.05 -6.13 -11.98
C HIS A 194 1.57 -4.84 -12.65
N PRO A 195 0.51 -4.21 -12.12
CA PRO A 195 -0.34 -3.29 -12.86
C PRO A 195 0.35 -1.98 -13.29
N PHE A 196 1.37 -1.53 -12.58
CA PHE A 196 1.98 -0.21 -12.79
C PHE A 196 3.36 -0.32 -13.44
N ARG A 197 3.87 0.81 -13.95
CA ARG A 197 5.20 0.84 -14.56
C ARG A 197 6.31 0.62 -13.53
N GLU A 198 6.20 1.26 -12.37
CA GLU A 198 7.12 1.13 -11.23
C GLU A 198 6.29 1.23 -9.94
N GLY A 199 6.81 0.80 -8.79
CA GLY A 199 6.12 0.98 -7.51
C GLY A 199 5.14 -0.13 -7.12
N ASN A 200 5.12 -1.24 -7.88
CA ASN A 200 4.21 -2.34 -7.65
C ASN A 200 4.38 -2.97 -6.27
N GLY A 201 5.61 -3.30 -5.85
CA GLY A 201 5.86 -3.98 -4.57
C GLY A 201 5.50 -3.16 -3.32
N ARG A 202 5.84 -1.86 -3.31
CA ARG A 202 5.40 -0.90 -2.26
C ARG A 202 3.89 -0.80 -2.16
N THR A 203 3.21 -0.64 -3.30
CA THR A 203 1.74 -0.58 -3.33
C THR A 203 1.11 -1.88 -2.84
N GLY A 204 1.67 -3.04 -3.25
CA GLY A 204 1.17 -4.35 -2.82
C GLY A 204 1.41 -4.63 -1.33
N THR A 205 2.56 -4.22 -0.80
CA THR A 205 2.87 -4.38 0.63
C THR A 205 1.97 -3.49 1.48
N LEU A 206 1.75 -2.24 1.04
CA LEU A 206 0.79 -1.34 1.68
C LEU A 206 -0.63 -1.94 1.66
N LEU A 207 -1.08 -2.49 0.52
CA LEU A 207 -2.37 -3.18 0.43
C LEU A 207 -2.48 -4.33 1.46
N LEU A 208 -1.42 -5.13 1.63
CA LEU A 208 -1.42 -6.22 2.61
C LEU A 208 -1.56 -5.72 4.05
N HIS A 209 -0.82 -4.67 4.42
CA HIS A 209 -0.97 -4.04 5.73
C HIS A 209 -2.39 -3.52 5.96
N LEU A 210 -2.99 -2.86 4.96
CA LEU A 210 -4.35 -2.33 5.05
C LEU A 210 -5.41 -3.42 5.16
N LEU A 211 -5.26 -4.52 4.41
CA LEU A 211 -6.16 -5.67 4.49
C LEU A 211 -6.05 -6.39 5.84
N ALA A 212 -4.83 -6.59 6.35
CA ALA A 212 -4.64 -7.14 7.69
C ALA A 212 -5.28 -6.24 8.76
N GLY A 213 -5.08 -4.92 8.67
CA GLY A 213 -5.69 -3.94 9.57
C GLY A 213 -7.22 -3.98 9.55
N ARG A 214 -7.82 -4.13 8.37
CA ARG A 214 -9.28 -4.30 8.19
C ARG A 214 -9.81 -5.63 8.69
N ALA A 215 -8.97 -6.65 8.81
CA ALA A 215 -9.31 -7.90 9.46
C ALA A 215 -9.10 -7.84 10.99
N GLY A 216 -8.69 -6.68 11.52
CA GLY A 216 -8.37 -6.49 12.94
C GLY A 216 -7.09 -7.21 13.34
N ARG A 217 -6.10 -7.29 12.46
CA ARG A 217 -4.76 -7.83 12.73
C ARG A 217 -3.69 -6.82 12.33
N ARG A 218 -2.51 -6.97 12.91
CA ARG A 218 -1.28 -6.28 12.46
C ARG A 218 -0.43 -7.28 11.69
N LEU A 219 0.04 -6.89 10.51
CA LEU A 219 0.98 -7.67 9.72
C LEU A 219 2.40 -7.15 9.95
N HIS A 220 3.28 -8.02 10.45
CA HIS A 220 4.64 -7.70 10.85
C HIS A 220 5.68 -8.21 9.84
N LEU A 221 6.20 -7.29 9.02
CA LEU A 221 7.19 -7.57 7.97
C LEU A 221 8.62 -7.09 8.34
N GLU A 222 8.82 -6.57 9.55
CA GLU A 222 10.09 -5.96 9.99
C GLU A 222 11.26 -6.96 9.97
N SER A 223 10.99 -8.23 10.25
CA SER A 223 11.98 -9.32 10.18
C SER A 223 12.01 -10.05 8.84
N MET A 224 11.24 -9.60 7.84
CA MET A 224 11.27 -10.17 6.49
C MET A 224 12.50 -9.66 5.75
N SER A 225 13.35 -10.54 5.25
CA SER A 225 14.44 -10.12 4.39
C SER A 225 13.95 -9.82 2.97
N ARG A 226 14.61 -8.87 2.31
CA ARG A 226 14.39 -8.58 0.89
C ARG A 226 14.57 -9.83 0.01
N ALA A 227 15.53 -10.68 0.33
CA ALA A 227 15.80 -11.90 -0.44
C ALA A 227 14.65 -12.90 -0.35
N GLU A 228 14.08 -13.12 0.84
CA GLU A 228 12.90 -13.97 1.03
C GLU A 228 11.69 -13.42 0.28
N TRP A 229 11.44 -12.11 0.38
CA TRP A 229 10.33 -11.46 -0.32
C TRP A 229 10.44 -11.56 -1.84
N ILE A 230 11.63 -11.32 -2.40
CA ILE A 230 11.89 -11.45 -3.83
C ILE A 230 11.72 -12.91 -4.26
N THR A 231 12.19 -13.86 -3.46
CA THR A 231 12.04 -15.30 -3.76
C THR A 231 10.57 -15.70 -3.77
N ALA A 232 9.79 -15.30 -2.76
CA ALA A 232 8.36 -15.56 -2.72
C ALA A 232 7.62 -14.91 -3.90
N SER A 233 7.99 -13.66 -4.25
CA SER A 233 7.44 -12.96 -5.40
C SER A 233 7.73 -13.71 -6.71
N ARG A 234 8.97 -14.15 -6.92
CA ARG A 234 9.36 -14.91 -8.11
C ARG A 234 8.62 -16.23 -8.19
N ASP A 235 8.62 -17.00 -7.10
CA ASP A 235 8.03 -18.34 -7.06
C ASP A 235 6.49 -18.30 -7.14
N SER A 236 5.86 -17.14 -6.86
CA SER A 236 4.43 -16.95 -7.08
C SER A 236 4.05 -16.80 -8.56
N MET A 237 5.01 -16.43 -9.42
CA MET A 237 4.74 -16.23 -10.84
C MET A 237 4.42 -17.55 -11.53
N PRO A 238 3.38 -17.61 -12.37
CA PRO A 238 3.09 -18.83 -13.11
C PRO A 238 4.16 -19.11 -14.17
N PHE A 239 4.31 -20.40 -14.50
CA PHE A 239 5.18 -20.83 -15.59
C PHE A 239 4.78 -20.22 -16.95
N ARG A 240 3.47 -20.15 -17.22
CA ARG A 240 2.92 -19.46 -18.39
C ARG A 240 2.34 -18.12 -17.99
N ARG A 241 2.52 -17.12 -18.84
CA ARG A 241 2.10 -15.74 -18.62
C ARG A 241 0.60 -15.58 -18.29
N ASP A 242 -0.23 -16.45 -18.86
CA ASP A 242 -1.68 -16.52 -18.70
C ASP A 242 -2.14 -17.59 -17.68
N GLY A 243 -1.19 -18.23 -16.98
CA GLY A 243 -1.47 -19.16 -15.90
C GLY A 243 -1.96 -18.45 -14.63
N ARG A 244 -2.18 -19.25 -13.57
CA ARG A 244 -2.56 -18.75 -12.25
C ARG A 244 -1.34 -18.64 -11.34
N ALA A 245 -1.24 -17.55 -10.59
CA ALA A 245 -0.22 -17.38 -9.57
C ALA A 245 -0.33 -18.46 -8.47
N ASP A 246 0.81 -18.83 -7.90
CA ASP A 246 0.91 -19.77 -6.78
C ASP A 246 1.17 -19.02 -5.46
N PRO A 247 0.21 -18.97 -4.51
CA PRO A 247 0.39 -18.24 -3.27
C PRO A 247 1.21 -19.00 -2.24
N ARG A 248 1.55 -20.28 -2.45
CA ARG A 248 2.13 -21.15 -1.39
C ARG A 248 3.36 -20.56 -0.74
N ARG A 249 4.24 -19.93 -1.51
CA ARG A 249 5.42 -19.26 -0.96
C ARG A 249 5.06 -18.02 -0.14
N PHE A 250 4.05 -17.26 -0.57
CA PHE A 250 3.53 -16.16 0.23
C PHE A 250 2.88 -16.65 1.53
N VAL A 251 2.13 -17.75 1.50
CA VAL A 251 1.57 -18.36 2.73
C VAL A 251 2.70 -18.70 3.72
N ALA A 252 3.80 -19.27 3.24
CA ALA A 252 4.92 -19.62 4.09
C ALA A 252 5.58 -18.39 4.73
N VAL A 253 5.81 -17.31 3.97
CA VAL A 253 6.47 -16.11 4.50
C VAL A 253 5.56 -15.25 5.36
N LEU A 254 4.22 -15.29 5.16
CA LEU A 254 3.25 -14.56 5.98
C LEU A 254 2.83 -15.30 7.26
N ARG A 255 3.05 -16.61 7.33
CA ARG A 255 2.67 -17.44 8.48
C ARG A 255 3.31 -16.92 9.77
N GLY A 256 2.50 -16.77 10.81
CA GLY A 256 2.96 -16.32 12.13
C GLY A 256 3.33 -14.85 12.22
N ARG A 257 2.98 -14.05 11.20
CA ARG A 257 3.23 -12.59 11.16
C ARG A 257 1.99 -11.74 11.37
N LEU A 258 0.85 -12.38 11.58
CA LEU A 258 -0.38 -11.74 11.99
C LEU A 258 -0.46 -11.78 13.51
N CYS A 259 -0.69 -10.61 14.11
CA CYS A 259 -0.87 -10.47 15.54
C CYS A 259 -2.16 -9.69 15.81
N ALA A 260 -2.78 -9.93 16.97
CA ALA A 260 -3.85 -9.05 17.44
C ALA A 260 -3.28 -7.64 17.71
N PRO A 261 -4.06 -6.56 17.47
CA PRO A 261 -3.70 -5.24 17.98
C PRO A 261 -3.65 -5.28 19.51
N THR A 262 -2.67 -4.61 20.09
CA THR A 262 -2.49 -4.45 21.54
C THR A 262 -3.53 -3.47 22.10
N ASP A 263 -4.01 -3.73 23.32
CA ASP A 263 -5.12 -3.00 23.98
C ASP A 263 -4.84 -1.51 24.28
N SER A 264 -3.64 -1.01 23.98
CA SER A 264 -3.21 0.38 24.13
C SER A 264 -3.66 1.30 23.00
N ASP A 265 -4.35 0.82 21.97
CA ASP A 265 -4.92 1.66 20.89
C ASP A 265 -6.14 2.43 21.41
N PRO A 266 -6.09 3.77 21.60
CA PRO A 266 -7.27 4.54 21.94
C PRO A 266 -8.10 4.75 20.67
N SER A 267 -8.76 3.69 20.21
CA SER A 267 -9.86 3.77 19.23
C SER A 267 -11.03 2.85 19.59
N GLY A 268 -11.00 2.27 20.80
CA GLY A 268 -12.10 1.52 21.39
C GLY A 268 -13.20 2.46 21.88
N THR A 269 -14.15 2.81 21.01
CA THR A 269 -15.53 3.02 21.45
C THR A 269 -16.40 2.10 20.62
N ALA A 270 -16.54 0.87 21.10
CA ALA A 270 -17.67 0.03 20.72
C ALA A 270 -18.95 0.80 21.10
N ALA A 271 -19.82 1.05 20.12
CA ALA A 271 -21.14 1.59 20.38
C ALA A 271 -21.87 0.63 21.35
N PRO A 272 -22.46 1.11 22.46
CA PRO A 272 -23.18 0.23 23.36
C PRO A 272 -24.42 -0.30 22.64
N SER A 273 -24.54 -1.63 22.64
CA SER A 273 -25.74 -2.34 22.22
C SER A 273 -26.87 -2.02 23.21
N ASP A 274 -27.75 -1.11 22.83
CA ASP A 274 -28.98 -0.88 23.56
C ASP A 274 -29.93 -2.07 23.35
N ARG A 275 -29.86 -3.03 24.26
CA ARG A 275 -30.92 -4.01 24.51
C ARG A 275 -31.39 -3.85 25.93
N SER A 276 -32.24 -2.86 26.18
CA SER A 276 -33.16 -2.87 27.32
C SER A 276 -34.37 -2.00 27.03
N ARG A 277 -35.40 -2.59 26.38
CA ARG A 277 -36.75 -2.00 26.39
C ARG A 277 -37.73 -3.03 26.97
N PRO A 278 -38.36 -2.76 28.12
CA PRO A 278 -39.39 -3.65 28.67
C PRO A 278 -40.73 -3.43 27.95
N PRO A 279 -41.67 -4.39 28.04
CA PRO A 279 -42.93 -4.30 27.32
C PRO A 279 -43.92 -3.41 28.08
N ASP A 280 -44.45 -2.38 27.41
CA ASP A 280 -45.59 -1.62 27.91
C ASP A 280 -46.88 -2.41 27.69
N HIS A 281 -47.57 -2.68 28.80
CA HIS A 281 -48.90 -3.26 28.83
C HIS A 281 -49.97 -2.16 28.93
N ARG A 282 -51.03 -2.33 28.12
CA ARG A 282 -52.40 -1.75 28.21
C ARG A 282 -52.61 -0.36 27.61
N HIS A 283 -53.48 -0.28 26.61
CA HIS A 283 -54.91 0.02 26.84
C HIS A 283 -55.77 -0.22 25.59
N SER A 284 -56.87 -0.94 25.77
CA SER A 284 -57.97 -1.11 24.80
C SER A 284 -58.80 0.17 24.68
N PRO A 285 -59.39 0.47 23.52
CA PRO A 285 -60.21 1.68 23.33
C PRO A 285 -61.68 1.44 23.69
N THR A 286 -62.32 2.44 24.29
CA THR A 286 -63.79 2.61 24.31
C THR A 286 -64.19 3.59 23.21
N PRO A 287 -65.33 3.38 22.52
CA PRO A 287 -65.73 4.18 21.37
C PRO A 287 -66.51 5.44 21.78
N SER A 288 -66.22 6.56 21.10
CA SER A 288 -67.02 7.79 21.18
C SER A 288 -68.10 7.78 20.11
N ALA A 289 -69.30 8.19 20.50
CA ALA A 289 -70.48 8.35 19.65
C ALA A 289 -70.52 9.72 18.92
N ARG A 290 -71.39 9.77 17.90
CA ARG A 290 -71.89 10.91 17.08
C ARG A 290 -71.04 11.22 15.83
N SER A 291 -71.59 11.31 14.61
CA SER A 291 -72.97 11.53 14.13
C SER A 291 -73.28 10.67 12.91
#